data_AF-A0A843I0E8-F1
#
_entry.id   AF-A0A843I0E8-F1
#
_cell.length_a   1.000
_cell.length_b   1.000
_cell.length_c   1.000
_cell.angle_alpha   90.00
_cell.angle_beta   90.00
_cell.angle_gamma   90.00
#
_symmetry.space_group_name_H-M   'P 1'
#
loop_
_entity.id
_entity.type
_entity.pdbx_description
1 polymer ?
#
loop_
_entity_poly.entity_id
_entity_poly.type
_entity_poly.pdbx_seq_one_letter_code
_entity_poly.pdbx_strand_id
1 'polypeptide(L)'
;MAEAWRRVRRVVEDSDLVLEVLDARDPSATRSSELESLARGLGKRVIVAINKADLVPYELGLSWKRWFERLGLPAVYFSAKMRLGTRKLMAYIKRNAPSIPVKVAVVGYPNVGKSTVINYLRGRHVAPTSPKPGWTKGEQIVRAKSWLIVVDTPGVLPAEGDGDLALAVV
;
A
#
# COMPACT_ATOMS: atom_id res chain seq x y z
N MET A 1 0.31 4.18 21.68
CA MET A 1 0.39 3.71 20.27
C MET A 1 1.46 2.64 20.13
N ALA A 2 1.09 1.42 19.74
CA ALA A 2 2.02 0.33 19.42
C ALA A 2 3.08 0.80 18.39
N GLU A 3 4.30 0.27 18.48
CA GLU A 3 5.43 0.69 17.64
C GLU A 3 5.13 0.56 16.14
N ALA A 4 4.41 -0.50 15.75
CA ALA A 4 3.96 -0.72 14.38
C ALA A 4 3.09 0.44 13.86
N TRP A 5 2.11 0.91 14.65
CA TRP A 5 1.25 2.02 14.24
C TRP A 5 1.96 3.38 14.21
N ARG A 6 2.98 3.58 15.07
CA ARG A 6 3.87 4.75 14.97
C ARG A 6 4.61 4.75 13.63
N ARG A 7 5.05 3.58 13.19
CA ARG A 7 5.71 3.37 11.89
C ARG A 7 4.77 3.65 10.72
N VAL A 8 3.56 3.07 10.74
CA VAL A 8 2.51 3.32 9.73
C VAL A 8 2.24 4.81 9.61
N ARG A 9 2.05 5.50 10.74
CA ARG A 9 1.78 6.93 10.76
C ARG A 9 2.88 7.75 10.08
N ARG A 10 4.15 7.52 10.46
CA ARG A 10 5.30 8.21 9.87
C ARG A 10 5.34 8.04 8.35
N VAL A 11 5.10 6.83 7.88
CA VAL A 11 5.10 6.48 6.45
C VAL A 11 4.00 7.23 5.70
N VAL A 12 2.80 7.26 6.27
CA VAL A 12 1.65 7.96 5.69
C VAL A 12 1.89 9.47 5.68
N GLU A 13 2.37 10.05 6.78
CA GLU A 13 2.72 11.47 6.90
C GLU A 13 3.72 11.90 5.82
N ASP A 14 4.77 11.09 5.61
CA ASP A 14 5.80 11.36 4.62
C ASP A 14 5.33 11.17 3.17
N SER A 15 4.22 10.47 2.92
CA SER A 15 3.72 10.18 1.56
C SER A 15 2.74 11.23 1.03
N ASP A 16 2.58 11.31 -0.28
CA ASP A 16 1.53 12.11 -0.94
C ASP A 16 0.27 11.26 -1.18
N LEU A 17 0.46 9.94 -1.30
CA LEU A 17 -0.58 8.97 -1.61
C LEU A 17 -0.29 7.63 -0.92
N VAL A 18 -1.33 6.97 -0.43
CA VAL A 18 -1.25 5.63 0.16
C VAL A 18 -1.79 4.60 -0.83
N LEU A 19 -1.02 3.55 -1.08
CA LEU A 19 -1.41 2.37 -1.83
C LEU A 19 -1.56 1.20 -0.86
N GLU A 20 -2.80 0.88 -0.51
CA GLU A 20 -3.12 -0.24 0.38
C GLU A 20 -3.24 -1.53 -0.42
N VAL A 21 -2.33 -2.47 -0.19
CA VAL A 21 -2.26 -3.73 -0.92
C VAL A 21 -3.08 -4.79 -0.19
N LEU A 22 -4.06 -5.35 -0.90
CA LEU A 22 -4.97 -6.39 -0.42
C LEU A 22 -4.77 -7.70 -1.19
N ASP A 23 -5.14 -8.83 -0.60
CA ASP A 23 -5.14 -10.13 -1.28
C ASP A 23 -6.48 -10.37 -1.99
N ALA A 24 -6.46 -10.64 -3.29
CA ALA A 24 -7.66 -10.84 -4.10
C ALA A 24 -8.57 -11.99 -3.63
N ARG A 25 -8.03 -12.95 -2.88
CA ARG A 25 -8.79 -14.10 -2.36
C ARG A 25 -9.77 -13.67 -1.27
N ASP A 26 -9.37 -12.73 -0.42
CA ASP A 26 -10.21 -12.12 0.60
C ASP A 26 -9.74 -10.69 0.90
N PRO A 27 -10.14 -9.72 0.04
CA PRO A 27 -9.75 -8.33 0.22
C PRO A 27 -10.37 -7.72 1.48
N SER A 28 -11.56 -8.17 1.89
CA SER A 28 -12.21 -7.70 3.12
C SER A 28 -11.41 -8.03 4.36
N ALA A 29 -10.90 -9.27 4.48
CA ALA A 29 -10.11 -9.70 5.63
C ALA A 29 -8.69 -9.11 5.65
N THR A 30 -8.20 -8.60 4.52
CA THR A 30 -6.86 -8.00 4.43
C THR A 30 -6.87 -6.48 4.34
N ARG A 31 -8.02 -5.85 4.60
CA ARG A 31 -8.23 -4.40 4.63
C ARG A 31 -8.03 -3.85 6.05
N SER A 32 -7.51 -2.63 6.17
CA SER A 32 -7.47 -1.91 7.45
C SER A 32 -8.23 -0.58 7.38
N SER A 33 -9.39 -0.54 8.04
CA SER A 33 -10.20 0.69 8.14
C SER A 33 -9.50 1.77 8.99
N GLU A 34 -8.63 1.36 9.92
CA GLU A 34 -7.81 2.21 10.77
C GLU A 34 -6.75 2.94 9.93
N LEU A 35 -6.08 2.24 9.01
CA LEU A 35 -5.15 2.84 8.06
C LEU A 35 -5.85 3.87 7.18
N GLU A 36 -7.01 3.50 6.63
CA GLU A 36 -7.80 4.40 5.78
C GLU A 36 -8.22 5.67 6.53
N SER A 37 -8.66 5.51 7.78
CA SER A 37 -9.08 6.62 8.64
C SER A 37 -7.90 7.52 9.01
N LEU A 38 -6.75 6.93 9.33
CA LEU A 38 -5.49 7.64 9.59
C LEU A 38 -5.05 8.45 8.37
N ALA A 39 -5.00 7.82 7.19
CA ALA A 39 -4.65 8.49 5.95
C ALA A 39 -5.60 9.64 5.63
N ARG A 40 -6.91 9.43 5.76
CA ARG A 40 -7.92 10.47 5.57
C ARG A 40 -7.74 11.63 6.55
N GLY A 41 -7.49 11.34 7.83
CA GLY A 41 -7.24 12.36 8.85
C GLY A 41 -5.97 13.18 8.59
N LEU A 42 -5.00 12.61 7.89
CA LEU A 42 -3.77 13.28 7.44
C LEU A 42 -3.91 13.92 6.04
N GLY A 43 -5.12 13.95 5.46
CA GLY A 43 -5.39 14.50 4.13
C GLY A 43 -4.79 13.68 2.98
N LYS A 44 -4.38 12.43 3.24
CA LYS A 44 -3.76 11.55 2.25
C LYS A 44 -4.83 10.71 1.56
N ARG A 45 -4.72 10.60 0.23
CA ARG A 45 -5.61 9.74 -0.55
C ARG A 45 -5.17 8.29 -0.46
N VAL A 46 -6.13 7.38 -0.28
CA VAL A 46 -5.90 5.93 -0.31
C VAL A 46 -6.37 5.37 -1.66
N ILE A 47 -5.52 4.55 -2.28
CA ILE A 47 -5.88 3.69 -3.41
C ILE A 47 -5.79 2.24 -2.93
N VAL A 48 -6.86 1.48 -3.17
CA VAL A 48 -6.90 0.04 -2.90
C VAL A 48 -6.28 -0.71 -4.07
N ALA A 49 -5.23 -1.49 -3.78
CA ALA A 49 -4.48 -2.33 -4.69
C ALA A 49 -4.79 -3.80 -4.43
N ILE A 50 -5.81 -4.34 -5.09
CA ILE A 50 -6.22 -5.75 -4.97
C ILE A 50 -5.27 -6.61 -5.80
N ASN A 51 -4.28 -7.20 -5.14
CA ASN A 51 -3.19 -7.96 -5.73
C ASN A 51 -3.49 -9.47 -5.75
N LYS A 52 -2.68 -10.24 -6.49
CA LYS A 52 -2.87 -11.70 -6.71
C LYS A 52 -4.14 -12.03 -7.50
N ALA A 53 -4.49 -11.18 -8.46
CA ALA A 53 -5.59 -11.40 -9.38
C ALA A 53 -5.58 -12.78 -10.07
N ASP A 54 -4.40 -13.35 -10.26
CA ASP A 54 -4.22 -14.69 -10.84
C ASP A 54 -4.82 -15.84 -10.01
N LEU A 55 -5.19 -15.59 -8.74
CA LEU A 55 -5.71 -16.62 -7.83
C LEU A 55 -7.24 -16.65 -7.74
N VAL A 56 -7.94 -15.76 -8.45
CA VAL A 56 -9.41 -15.69 -8.40
C VAL A 56 -9.99 -15.47 -9.79
N PRO A 57 -11.25 -15.89 -10.04
CA PRO A 57 -11.95 -15.57 -11.29
C PRO A 57 -12.03 -14.06 -11.54
N TYR A 58 -12.02 -13.68 -12.82
CA TYR A 58 -12.03 -12.28 -13.24
C TYR A 58 -13.26 -11.53 -12.72
N GLU A 59 -14.42 -12.18 -12.76
CA GLU A 59 -15.71 -11.64 -12.32
C GLU A 59 -15.71 -11.34 -10.82
N LEU A 60 -15.06 -12.19 -10.03
CA LEU A 60 -14.90 -11.98 -8.59
C LEU A 60 -13.98 -10.78 -8.32
N GLY A 61 -12.85 -10.68 -9.02
CA GLY A 61 -11.95 -9.53 -8.93
C GLY A 61 -12.62 -8.20 -9.30
N LEU A 62 -13.46 -8.19 -10.34
CA LEU A 62 -14.26 -7.02 -10.71
C LEU A 62 -15.31 -6.67 -9.66
N SER A 63 -15.95 -7.68 -9.07
CA SER A 63 -16.94 -7.48 -8.00
C SER A 63 -16.31 -6.84 -6.77
N TRP A 64 -15.11 -7.30 -6.39
CA TRP A 64 -14.33 -6.65 -5.33
C TRP A 64 -13.97 -5.22 -5.65
N LYS A 65 -13.44 -4.95 -6.85
CA LYS A 65 -13.14 -3.58 -7.30
C LYS A 65 -14.36 -2.66 -7.13
N ARG A 66 -15.53 -3.09 -7.62
CA ARG A 66 -16.79 -2.33 -7.52
C ARG A 66 -17.26 -2.16 -6.07
N TRP A 67 -17.01 -3.13 -5.20
CA TRP A 67 -17.35 -3.02 -3.79
C TRP A 67 -16.56 -1.90 -3.11
N PHE A 68 -15.23 -1.85 -3.28
CA PHE A 68 -14.41 -0.74 -2.75
C PHE A 68 -14.77 0.62 -3.36
N GLU A 69 -15.04 0.68 -4.66
CA GLU A 69 -15.44 1.94 -5.31
C GLU A 69 -16.76 2.49 -4.73
N ARG A 70 -17.71 1.63 -4.35
CA ARG A 70 -18.94 2.03 -3.63
C ARG A 70 -18.69 2.55 -2.22
N LEU A 71 -17.59 2.12 -1.58
CA LEU A 71 -17.14 2.66 -0.29
C LEU A 71 -16.38 3.99 -0.43
N GLY A 72 -16.27 4.53 -1.65
CA GLY A 72 -15.51 5.75 -1.93
C GLY A 72 -13.99 5.52 -1.98
N LEU A 73 -13.55 4.27 -2.07
CA LEU A 73 -12.14 3.89 -2.16
C LEU A 73 -11.79 3.53 -3.61
N PRO A 74 -11.00 4.37 -4.31
CA PRO A 74 -10.53 4.05 -5.66
C PRO A 74 -9.75 2.73 -5.65
N ALA A 75 -10.17 1.77 -6.47
CA ALA A 75 -9.60 0.42 -6.45
C ALA A 75 -9.06 -0.02 -7.82
N VAL A 76 -7.93 -0.73 -7.78
CA VAL A 76 -7.37 -1.42 -8.94
C VAL A 76 -7.11 -2.87 -8.59
N TYR A 77 -7.49 -3.75 -9.51
CA TYR A 77 -7.31 -5.19 -9.39
C TYR A 77 -6.29 -5.67 -10.42
N PHE A 78 -5.27 -6.41 -9.97
CA PHE A 78 -4.10 -6.77 -10.78
C PHE A 78 -3.30 -7.94 -10.17
N SER A 79 -2.37 -8.49 -10.93
CA SER A 79 -1.36 -9.43 -10.42
C SER A 79 0.03 -8.86 -10.65
N ALA A 80 0.73 -8.50 -9.56
CA ALA A 80 2.12 -8.08 -9.65
C ALA A 80 3.03 -9.22 -10.15
N LYS A 81 2.77 -10.45 -9.66
CA LYS A 81 3.55 -11.66 -9.99
C LYS A 81 3.43 -12.00 -11.47
N MET A 82 2.21 -12.06 -11.99
CA MET A 82 1.92 -12.41 -13.39
C MET A 82 1.98 -11.20 -14.33
N ARG A 83 2.24 -10.00 -13.80
CA ARG A 83 2.23 -8.71 -14.51
C ARG A 83 0.89 -8.34 -15.17
N LEU A 84 -0.21 -9.00 -14.81
CA LEU A 84 -1.55 -8.73 -15.32
C LEU A 84 -2.13 -7.46 -14.69
N GLY A 85 -2.73 -6.57 -15.49
CA GLY A 85 -3.37 -5.35 -14.99
C GLY A 85 -2.42 -4.28 -14.44
N THR A 86 -1.11 -4.55 -14.40
CA THR A 86 -0.11 -3.68 -13.76
C THR A 86 0.06 -2.31 -14.44
N ARG A 87 -0.16 -2.22 -15.76
CA ARG A 87 -0.23 -0.93 -16.47
C ARG A 87 -1.38 -0.05 -15.96
N LYS A 88 -2.52 -0.66 -15.60
CA LYS A 88 -3.66 0.06 -15.02
C LYS A 88 -3.28 0.62 -13.66
N LEU A 89 -2.63 -0.15 -12.79
CA LEU A 89 -2.10 0.34 -11.51
C LEU A 89 -1.24 1.59 -11.70
N MET A 90 -0.27 1.55 -12.62
CA MET A 90 0.61 2.69 -12.89
C MET A 90 -0.14 3.93 -13.38
N ALA A 91 -1.06 3.76 -14.32
CA ALA A 91 -1.91 4.85 -14.80
C ALA A 91 -2.79 5.41 -13.68
N TYR A 92 -3.29 4.54 -12.80
CA TYR A 92 -4.15 4.92 -11.69
C TYR A 92 -3.40 5.74 -10.64
N ILE A 93 -2.19 5.30 -10.24
CA ILE A 93 -1.31 6.08 -9.35
C ILE A 93 -1.05 7.46 -9.95
N LYS A 94 -0.66 7.52 -11.24
CA LYS A 94 -0.34 8.78 -11.90
C LYS A 94 -1.53 9.74 -12.00
N ARG A 95 -2.73 9.23 -12.30
CA ARG A 95 -3.96 10.04 -12.42
C ARG A 95 -4.46 10.58 -11.09
N ASN A 96 -4.16 9.90 -9.99
CA ASN A 96 -4.60 10.27 -8.64
C ASN A 96 -3.50 10.98 -7.83
N ALA A 97 -2.32 11.19 -8.43
CA ALA A 97 -1.22 11.90 -7.80
C ALA A 97 -1.55 13.40 -7.69
N PRO A 98 -1.38 14.02 -6.51
CA PRO A 98 -1.60 15.46 -6.35
C PRO A 98 -0.53 16.30 -7.06
N SER A 99 0.68 15.77 -7.19
CA SER A 99 1.82 16.41 -7.86
C SER A 99 2.81 15.36 -8.38
N ILE A 100 3.75 15.78 -9.22
CA ILE A 100 4.83 14.94 -9.74
C ILE A 100 6.17 15.60 -9.39
N PRO A 101 7.17 14.87 -8.85
CA PRO A 101 7.15 13.45 -8.51
C PRO A 101 6.24 13.12 -7.32
N VAL A 102 5.45 12.04 -7.44
CA VAL A 102 4.56 11.59 -6.36
C VAL A 102 5.29 10.61 -5.46
N LYS A 103 5.14 10.77 -4.15
CA LYS A 103 5.62 9.83 -3.14
C LYS A 103 4.48 8.91 -2.69
N VAL A 104 4.61 7.63 -2.97
CA VAL A 104 3.58 6.61 -2.69
C VAL A 104 4.04 5.73 -1.54
N ALA A 105 3.29 5.70 -0.45
CA ALA A 105 3.43 4.69 0.59
C ALA A 105 2.76 3.39 0.16
N VAL A 106 3.48 2.26 0.24
CA VAL A 106 2.90 0.93 -0.01
C VAL A 106 2.69 0.22 1.32
N VAL A 107 1.43 0.02 1.70
CA VAL A 107 1.01 -0.45 3.03
C VAL A 107 0.09 -1.66 2.88
N GLY A 108 -0.05 -2.50 3.90
CA GLY A 108 -0.90 -3.70 3.89
C GLY A 108 -0.39 -4.79 4.85
N TYR A 109 -1.23 -5.79 5.14
CA TYR A 109 -0.89 -6.91 6.03
C TYR A 109 0.25 -7.80 5.50
N PRO A 110 0.90 -8.61 6.34
CA PRO A 110 1.85 -9.62 5.89
C PRO A 110 1.31 -10.47 4.73
N ASN A 111 2.19 -10.93 3.84
CA ASN A 111 1.88 -11.89 2.76
C ASN A 111 0.88 -11.45 1.66
N VAL A 112 0.27 -10.26 1.71
CA VAL A 112 -0.61 -9.73 0.63
C VAL A 112 0.13 -9.43 -0.69
N GLY A 113 1.47 -9.44 -0.67
CA GLY A 113 2.32 -9.25 -1.84
C GLY A 113 2.86 -7.83 -2.03
N LYS A 114 2.93 -7.02 -0.96
CA LYS A 114 3.55 -5.69 -0.96
C LYS A 114 4.92 -5.65 -1.62
N SER A 115 5.83 -6.53 -1.21
CA SER A 115 7.20 -6.56 -1.76
C SER A 115 7.21 -6.86 -3.26
N THR A 116 6.29 -7.72 -3.74
CA THR A 116 6.12 -7.97 -5.18
C THR A 116 5.63 -6.73 -5.92
N VAL A 117 4.68 -5.99 -5.34
CA VAL A 117 4.20 -4.70 -5.88
C VAL A 117 5.32 -3.68 -5.92
N ILE A 118 6.07 -3.50 -4.83
CA ILE A 118 7.20 -2.57 -4.74
C ILE A 118 8.26 -2.90 -5.79
N ASN A 119 8.65 -4.17 -5.90
CA ASN A 119 9.62 -4.62 -6.90
C ASN A 119 9.13 -4.38 -8.33
N TYR A 120 7.83 -4.57 -8.60
CA TYR A 120 7.24 -4.22 -9.88
C TYR A 120 7.33 -2.70 -10.15
N LEU A 121 6.97 -1.86 -9.17
CA LEU A 121 6.97 -0.40 -9.31
C LEU A 121 8.39 0.13 -9.55
N ARG A 122 9.38 -0.38 -8.80
CA ARG A 122 10.81 -0.08 -8.98
C ARG A 122 11.25 -0.40 -10.41
N GLY A 123 10.91 -1.59 -10.92
CA GLY A 123 11.43 -2.06 -12.20
C GLY A 123 12.82 -2.70 -12.08
N ARG A 124 13.40 -3.11 -13.22
CA ARG A 124 14.57 -4.00 -13.26
C ARG A 124 15.93 -3.36 -12.92
N HIS A 125 16.01 -2.03 -12.82
CA HIS A 125 17.28 -1.29 -12.63
C HIS A 125 17.15 -0.18 -11.58
N VAL A 126 16.88 -0.54 -10.33
CA VAL A 126 16.83 0.46 -9.24
C VAL A 126 17.80 0.06 -8.15
N ALA A 127 18.94 0.74 -8.12
CA ALA A 127 19.87 0.70 -7.00
C ALA A 127 19.09 1.08 -5.72
N PRO A 128 19.27 0.34 -4.61
CA PRO A 128 18.74 0.79 -3.32
C PRO A 128 19.32 2.17 -3.02
N THR A 129 18.46 3.13 -2.74
CA THR A 129 18.85 4.46 -2.27
C THR A 129 19.11 4.38 -0.77
N SER A 130 20.13 5.11 -0.30
CA SER A 130 20.56 5.09 1.10
C SER A 130 19.41 5.40 2.06
N PRO A 131 19.39 4.78 3.26
CA PRO A 131 18.43 5.13 4.30
C PRO A 131 18.48 6.63 4.60
N LYS A 132 17.32 7.30 4.65
CA LYS A 132 17.28 8.69 5.12
C LYS A 132 17.59 8.75 6.63
N PRO A 133 18.31 9.78 7.11
CA PRO A 133 18.42 10.05 8.54
C PRO A 133 17.02 10.15 9.18
N GLY A 134 16.79 9.44 10.29
CA GLY A 134 15.48 9.38 10.97
C GLY A 134 14.58 8.20 10.61
N TRP A 135 14.97 7.37 9.63
CA TRP A 135 14.27 6.13 9.26
C TRP A 135 14.94 4.90 9.89
N THR A 136 14.14 3.92 10.35
CA THR A 136 14.66 2.72 11.03
C THR A 136 15.25 1.74 10.02
N LYS A 137 16.21 0.88 10.41
CA LYS A 137 16.75 -0.20 9.55
C LYS A 137 15.61 -0.98 8.89
N GLY A 138 15.51 -0.89 7.55
CA GLY A 138 14.53 -1.61 6.74
C GLY A 138 13.51 -0.72 6.02
N GLU A 139 13.30 0.52 6.45
CA GLU A 139 12.50 1.47 5.69
C GLU A 139 13.35 2.18 4.64
N GLN A 140 12.88 2.22 3.39
CA GLN A 140 13.65 2.77 2.28
C GLN A 140 12.77 3.64 1.40
N ILE A 141 13.23 4.84 1.07
CA ILE A 141 12.59 5.66 0.05
C ILE A 141 13.30 5.39 -1.26
N VAL A 142 12.61 4.76 -2.21
CA VAL A 142 13.18 4.34 -3.48
C VAL A 142 12.59 5.15 -4.63
N ARG A 143 13.45 5.84 -5.38
CA ARG A 143 13.02 6.51 -6.62
C ARG A 143 12.81 5.46 -7.72
N ALA A 144 11.57 5.07 -7.92
CA ALA A 144 11.19 4.04 -8.89
C ALA A 144 11.21 4.55 -10.34
N LYS A 145 10.79 5.81 -10.55
CA LYS A 145 10.80 6.50 -11.86
C LYS A 145 11.09 7.98 -11.68
N SER A 146 11.28 8.71 -12.78
CA SER A 146 11.41 10.18 -12.75
C SER A 146 10.25 10.85 -12.00
N TRP A 147 9.04 10.30 -12.14
CA TRP A 147 7.78 10.80 -11.57
C TRP A 147 7.28 10.05 -10.33
N LEU A 148 7.89 8.92 -9.94
CA LEU A 148 7.37 8.04 -8.88
C LEU A 148 8.46 7.71 -7.87
N ILE A 149 8.16 8.00 -6.60
CA ILE A 149 8.96 7.62 -5.43
C ILE A 149 8.11 6.65 -4.60
N VAL A 150 8.68 5.51 -4.23
CA VAL A 150 8.02 4.49 -3.40
C VAL A 150 8.63 4.52 -2.01
N VAL A 151 7.78 4.60 -0.98
CA VAL A 151 8.19 4.44 0.42
C VAL A 151 8.01 2.97 0.77
N ASP A 152 9.12 2.24 0.86
CA ASP A 152 9.19 0.83 1.22
C ASP A 152 9.19 0.66 2.73
N THR A 153 8.27 -0.17 3.19
CA THR A 153 7.96 -0.33 4.60
C THR A 153 7.67 -1.82 4.86
N PRO A 154 8.71 -2.61 5.17
CA PRO A 154 8.52 -4.04 5.39
C PRO A 154 7.63 -4.25 6.61
N GLY A 155 6.50 -4.95 6.40
CA GLY A 155 5.61 -5.43 7.46
C GLY A 155 4.91 -4.35 8.28
N VAL A 156 4.49 -3.24 7.67
CA VAL A 156 3.95 -2.08 8.42
C VAL A 156 2.63 -2.30 9.13
N LEU A 157 1.70 -3.05 8.56
CA LEU A 157 0.47 -3.36 9.31
C LEU A 157 0.73 -4.55 10.24
N PRO A 158 0.55 -4.37 11.56
CA PRO A 158 0.59 -5.49 12.50
C PRO A 158 -0.54 -6.47 12.20
N ALA A 159 -0.34 -7.77 12.47
CA ALA A 159 -1.45 -8.72 12.41
C ALA A 159 -2.48 -8.36 13.49
N GLU A 160 -3.77 -8.63 13.25
CA GLU A 160 -4.78 -8.52 14.30
C GLU A 160 -4.34 -9.38 15.50
N GLY A 161 -4.20 -8.77 16.68
CA GLY A 161 -3.68 -9.40 17.90
C GLY A 161 -2.32 -8.90 18.40
N ASP A 162 -1.50 -8.24 17.57
CA ASP A 162 -0.22 -7.65 18.01
C ASP A 162 -0.39 -6.31 18.75
N GLY A 163 -1.63 -5.79 18.83
CA GLY A 163 -1.97 -4.49 19.41
C GLY A 163 -2.54 -4.53 20.85
N ASP A 164 -2.90 -5.70 21.37
CA ASP A 164 -3.80 -5.79 22.54
C ASP A 164 -3.12 -5.91 23.91
N LEU A 165 -1.80 -5.72 24.01
CA LEU A 165 -1.11 -5.66 25.31
C LEU A 165 -0.88 -4.24 25.85
N ALA A 166 -1.28 -3.18 25.14
CA ALA A 166 -1.02 -1.80 25.56
C ALA A 166 -2.28 -0.92 25.71
N LEU A 167 -3.48 -1.47 25.51
CA LEU A 167 -4.76 -0.75 25.64
C LEU A 167 -5.62 -1.23 26.82
N ALA A 168 -5.12 -2.17 27.62
CA ALA A 168 -5.78 -2.67 28.82
C ALA A 168 -5.04 -2.26 30.12
N VAL A 169 -4.74 -0.97 30.28
CA VAL A 169 -4.54 -0.36 31.61
C VAL A 169 -5.02 1.09 31.52
N VAL A 170 -6.32 1.27 31.79
CA VAL A 170 -6.82 2.49 32.44
C VAL A 170 -6.84 2.19 33.93
#